data_AF-A0A829MLA6-F1
#
_entry.id   AF-A0A829MLA6-F1
#
_cell.length_a   1.000
_cell.length_b   1.000
_cell.length_c   1.000
_cell.angle_alpha   90.00
_cell.angle_beta   90.00
_cell.angle_gamma   90.00
#
_symmetry.space_group_name_H-M   'P 1'
#
loop_
_entity.id
_entity.type
_entity.pdbx_description
1 polymer ?
#
loop_
_entity_poly.entity_id
_entity_poly.type
_entity_poly.pdbx_seq_one_letter_code
_entity_poly.pdbx_strand_id
1 'polypeptide(L)' 'MTQEAPIHVSNVMVIDSDGQPTRIGYRVDEETGKKVRISRRNGKDI' A
#
# COMPACT_ATOMS: atom_id res chain seq x y z
N MET A 1 0.85 -33.12 0.18
CA MET A 1 0.66 -31.80 0.80
C MET A 1 0.98 -30.73 -0.24
N THR A 2 0.19 -29.67 -0.31
CA THR A 2 0.44 -28.50 -1.17
C THR A 2 0.70 -27.29 -0.28
N GLN A 3 1.68 -26.45 -0.64
CA GLN A 3 2.08 -25.26 0.11
C GLN A 3 2.37 -24.11 -0.87
N GLU A 4 2.13 -22.86 -0.46
CA GLU A 4 2.44 -21.72 -1.32
C GLU A 4 3.95 -21.53 -1.50
N ALA A 5 4.35 -21.20 -2.73
CA ALA A 5 5.70 -20.77 -3.04
C ALA A 5 5.84 -19.25 -2.83
N PRO A 6 7.02 -18.76 -2.41
CA PRO A 6 7.27 -17.34 -2.30
C PRO A 6 7.25 -16.66 -3.68
N ILE A 7 6.81 -15.40 -3.71
CA ILE A 7 6.84 -14.54 -4.90
C ILE A 7 7.64 -13.27 -4.60
N HIS A 8 8.32 -12.72 -5.61
CA HIS A 8 9.10 -11.50 -5.44
C HIS A 8 8.19 -10.27 -5.29
N VAL A 9 8.55 -9.35 -4.38
CA VAL A 9 7.72 -8.19 -4.05
C VAL A 9 7.49 -7.23 -5.23
N SER A 10 8.39 -7.19 -6.21
CA SER A 10 8.19 -6.37 -7.42
C SER A 10 7.06 -6.88 -8.33
N ASN A 11 6.59 -8.12 -8.12
CA ASN A 11 5.55 -8.74 -8.94
C ASN A 11 4.14 -8.54 -8.35
N VAL A 12 4.01 -7.80 -7.25
CA VAL A 12 2.74 -7.52 -6.59
C VAL A 12 2.50 -6.03 -6.41
N MET A 13 1.23 -5.65 -6.33
CA MET A 13 0.78 -4.30 -5.98
C MET A 13 -0.19 -4.38 -4.80
N VAL A 14 -0.29 -3.28 -4.05
CA VAL A 14 -1.25 -3.18 -2.96
C VAL A 14 -2.59 -2.75 -3.52
N ILE A 15 -3.66 -3.39 -3.05
CA ILE A 15 -5.03 -3.03 -3.38
C ILE A 15 -5.49 -1.92 -2.44
N ASP A 16 -6.02 -0.86 -3.04
CA ASP A 16 -6.62 0.26 -2.34
C ASP A 16 -8.03 -0.11 -1.85
N SER A 17 -8.58 0.71 -0.96
CA SER A 17 -9.95 0.64 -0.44
C SER A 17 -11.04 0.57 -1.53
N ASP A 18 -10.75 1.05 -2.75
CA ASP A 18 -11.65 1.00 -3.91
C ASP A 18 -11.49 -0.28 -4.76
N GLY A 19 -10.70 -1.26 -4.29
CA GLY A 19 -10.48 -2.54 -4.96
C GLY A 19 -9.48 -2.46 -6.13
N GLN A 20 -8.84 -1.31 -6.35
CA GLN A 20 -7.93 -1.13 -7.46
C GLN A 20 -6.46 -1.19 -7.02
N PRO A 21 -5.55 -1.70 -7.86
CA PRO A 21 -4.13 -1.69 -7.56
C PRO A 21 -3.57 -0.26 -7.55
N THR A 22 -2.73 0.04 -6.56
CA THR A 22 -2.12 1.37 -6.37
C THR A 22 -0.65 1.29 -5.95
N ARG A 23 0.09 2.36 -6.24
CA ARG A 23 1.44 2.56 -5.68
C ARG A 23 1.34 3.32 -4.35
N ILE A 24 2.20 2.95 -3.42
CA ILE A 24 2.26 3.58 -2.10
C ILE A 24 3.13 4.84 -2.14
N GLY A 25 2.63 5.90 -1.53
CA GLY A 25 3.37 7.09 -1.12
C GLY A 25 3.37 7.22 0.40
N TYR A 26 3.99 8.28 0.90
CA TYR A 26 3.98 8.58 2.33
C TYR A 26 3.66 10.05 2.55
N ARG A 27 2.89 10.32 3.60
CA ARG A 27 2.66 11.66 4.15
C ARG A 27 3.06 11.64 5.63
N VAL A 28 3.59 12.75 6.12
CA VAL A 28 3.75 12.97 7.55
C VAL A 28 2.48 13.64 8.05
N ASP A 29 1.81 13.00 9.00
CA ASP A 29 0.69 13.60 9.70
C ASP A 29 1.23 14.67 10.66
N GLU A 30 0.82 15.92 10.45
CA GLU A 30 1.32 17.07 11.20
C GLU A 30 0.83 17.09 12.65
N GLU A 31 -0.31 16.46 12.96
CA GLU A 31 -0.87 16.41 14.32
C GLU A 31 -0.16 15.35 15.18
N THR A 32 0.21 14.21 14.57
CA THR A 32 0.77 13.07 15.31
C THR A 32 2.28 12.85 15.05
N GLY A 33 2.85 13.54 14.05
CA GLY A 33 4.23 13.33 13.58
C GLY A 33 4.46 11.98 12.91
N LYS A 34 3.41 11.18 12.66
CA LYS A 34 3.54 9.82 12.13
C LYS A 34 3.64 9.80 10.61
N LYS A 35 4.44 8.88 10.10
CA LYS A 35 4.54 8.60 8.66
C LYS A 35 3.42 7.63 8.25
N VAL A 36 2.39 8.17 7.61
CA VAL A 36 1.23 7.41 7.14
C VAL A 36 1.45 7.03 5.68
N ARG A 37 1.10 5.80 5.32
CA ARG A 37 1.10 5.37 3.92
C ARG A 37 -0.14 5.92 3.24
N ILE A 38 0.03 6.38 2.01
CA ILE A 38 -1.07 6.91 1.20
C ILE A 38 -1.10 6.22 -0.16
N SER A 39 -2.29 6.03 -0.71
CA SER A 39 -2.46 5.65 -2.11
C SER A 39 -2.08 6.82 -3.01
N ARG A 40 -1.14 6.61 -3.95
CA ARG A 40 -0.79 7.66 -4.93
C ARG A 40 -1.87 7.90 -5.97
N ARG A 41 -2.87 7.03 -6.06
CA ARG A 41 -3.99 7.16 -7.00
C ARG A 41 -5.05 8.14 -6.50
N ASN A 42 -5.50 7.98 -5.25
CA ASN A 42 -6.63 8.74 -4.71
C ASN A 42 -6.28 9.58 -3.47
N GLY A 43 -5.05 9.51 -2.97
CA GLY A 43 -4.57 10.28 -1.82
C GLY A 43 -5.14 9.83 -0.46
N LYS A 44 -5.90 8.74 -0.43
CA LYS A 44 -6.44 8.17 0.81
C LYS A 44 -5.38 7.37 1.56
N ASP A 45 -5.61 7.23 2.85
CA ASP A 45 -4.75 6.45 3.74
C ASP A 45 -4.89 4.95 3.45
N ILE A 46 -3.78 4.20 3.60
CA ILE A 46 -3.67 2.75 3.32
C ILE A 46 -3.07 1.93 4.47
#